data_AF-A0A358NDN6-F1
#
_entry.id   AF-A0A358NDN6-F1
#
_cell.length_a   1.000
_cell.length_b   1.000
_cell.length_c   1.000
_cell.angle_alpha   90.00
_cell.angle_beta   90.00
_cell.angle_gamma   90.00
#
_symmetry.space_group_name_H-M   'P 1'
#
loop_
_entity.id
_entity.type
_entity.pdbx_description
1 polymer ?
#
loop_
_entity_poly.entity_id
_entity_poly.type
_entity_poly.pdbx_seq_one_letter_code
_entity_poly.pdbx_strand_id
1 'polypeptide(L)'
;MDFTKVGKLADISKAEFYNVDKAKEYKTKAIEELTKAGAKFPVKILMPYNTNSTSWANEAQVLKQQLESTLGTDYVQCTLLPHAPTGFLDGTRRAGNYSFMQVNWGPDYADPQTYTDPFTRTSNYNFPKNATEVTADGKNIYDAYEALVNEAIAETNDLAKRYELFAEAEAMFIENAFVVPYFVSGGGYTATRVHPFEAPFSPFGISSERWKGQKLLAKPMNTEEFYEAQKEWQAARDKALKEAVK
;
A
#
# COMPACT_ATOMS: atom_id res chain seq x y z
N MET A 1 -10.85 -9.12 15.40
CA MET A 1 -9.44 -9.56 15.32
C MET A 1 -8.68 -8.49 14.55
N ASP A 2 -7.57 -7.99 15.10
CA ASP A 2 -6.68 -7.06 14.39
C ASP A 2 -5.71 -7.89 13.55
N PHE A 3 -5.86 -7.81 12.22
CA PHE A 3 -5.06 -8.59 11.27
C PHE A 3 -3.56 -8.27 11.38
N THR A 4 -3.20 -7.02 11.71
CA THR A 4 -1.78 -6.61 11.86
C THR A 4 -1.10 -7.28 13.06
N LYS A 5 -1.87 -7.95 13.93
CA LYS A 5 -1.39 -8.68 15.10
C LYS A 5 -1.48 -10.20 14.94
N VAL A 6 -1.77 -10.69 13.73
CA VAL A 6 -1.88 -12.12 13.43
C VAL A 6 -0.54 -12.67 12.94
N GLY A 7 -0.14 -13.83 13.46
CA GLY A 7 1.05 -14.57 12.99
C GLY A 7 2.32 -13.72 12.92
N LYS A 8 3.07 -13.86 11.82
CA LYS A 8 4.34 -13.14 11.57
C LYS A 8 4.17 -11.61 11.50
N LEU A 9 2.97 -11.12 11.14
CA LEU A 9 2.69 -9.68 11.12
C LEU A 9 2.75 -9.04 12.51
N ALA A 10 2.50 -9.81 13.57
CA ALA A 10 2.60 -9.31 14.93
C ALA A 10 4.00 -8.79 15.28
N ASP A 11 5.05 -9.42 14.74
CA ASP A 11 6.45 -9.02 14.95
C ASP A 11 6.86 -7.91 13.98
N ILE A 12 6.45 -8.03 12.71
CA ILE A 12 6.64 -6.97 11.69
C ILE A 12 6.04 -5.65 12.17
N SER A 13 4.82 -5.67 12.72
CA SER A 13 4.13 -4.46 13.19
C SER A 13 4.78 -3.80 14.41
N LYS A 14 5.73 -4.48 15.07
CA LYS A 14 6.53 -3.95 16.19
C LYS A 14 7.96 -3.63 15.78
N ALA A 15 8.35 -3.97 14.56
CA ALA A 15 9.72 -3.82 14.10
C ALA A 15 10.04 -2.36 13.77
N GLU A 16 11.21 -1.92 14.20
CA GLU A 16 11.80 -0.64 13.79
C GLU A 16 12.51 -0.81 12.45
N PHE A 17 11.79 -0.53 11.35
CA PHE A 17 12.33 -0.69 10.00
C PHE A 17 13.36 0.38 9.62
N TYR A 18 13.24 1.59 10.17
CA TYR A 18 14.21 2.65 9.91
C TYR A 18 15.46 2.47 10.77
N ASN A 19 16.50 1.87 10.18
CA ASN A 19 17.77 1.63 10.87
C ASN A 19 18.97 1.90 9.95
N VAL A 20 19.65 3.02 10.21
CA VAL A 20 20.80 3.50 9.42
C VAL A 20 21.98 2.52 9.46
N ASP A 21 22.27 1.93 10.61
CA ASP A 21 23.43 1.04 10.77
C ASP A 21 23.22 -0.27 10.02
N LYS A 22 22.03 -0.87 10.13
CA LYS A 22 21.66 -2.04 9.33
C LYS A 22 21.66 -1.73 7.83
N ALA A 23 21.17 -0.56 7.42
CA ALA A 23 21.18 -0.16 6.02
C ALA A 23 22.62 -0.09 5.45
N LYS A 24 23.57 0.42 6.24
CA LYS A 24 25.00 0.44 5.89
C LYS A 24 25.61 -0.96 5.86
N GLU A 25 25.25 -1.84 6.81
CA GLU A 25 25.68 -3.24 6.80
C GLU A 25 25.23 -3.95 5.52
N TYR A 26 23.95 -3.81 5.14
CA TYR A 26 23.42 -4.38 3.91
C TYR A 26 24.05 -3.77 2.65
N LYS A 27 24.34 -2.46 2.64
CA LYS A 27 25.12 -1.82 1.55
C LYS A 27 26.45 -2.54 1.34
N THR A 28 27.21 -2.83 2.40
CA THR A 28 28.51 -3.49 2.28
C THR A 28 28.38 -4.88 1.64
N LYS A 29 27.41 -5.69 2.08
CA LYS A 29 27.15 -7.02 1.49
C LYS A 29 26.73 -6.91 0.02
N ALA A 30 25.81 -5.99 -0.27
CA ALA A 30 25.32 -5.75 -1.62
C ALA A 30 26.42 -5.27 -2.58
N ILE A 31 27.35 -4.41 -2.14
CA ILE A 31 28.49 -4.00 -2.98
C ILE A 31 29.33 -5.20 -3.39
N GLU A 32 29.62 -6.12 -2.47
CA GLU A 32 30.40 -7.32 -2.75
C GLU A 32 29.70 -8.20 -3.79
N GLU A 33 28.43 -8.50 -3.59
CA GLU A 33 27.62 -9.35 -4.48
C GLU A 33 27.45 -8.72 -5.87
N LEU A 34 27.06 -7.44 -5.92
CA LEU A 34 26.85 -6.72 -7.17
C LEU A 34 28.16 -6.54 -7.96
N THR A 35 29.29 -6.33 -7.29
CA THR A 35 30.60 -6.26 -7.95
C THR A 35 30.97 -7.60 -8.58
N LYS A 36 30.74 -8.72 -7.88
CA LYS A 36 30.96 -10.06 -8.44
C LYS A 36 30.06 -10.34 -9.65
N ALA A 37 28.84 -9.81 -9.64
CA ALA A 37 27.91 -9.87 -10.76
C ALA A 37 28.26 -8.90 -11.92
N GLY A 38 29.30 -8.07 -11.78
CA GLY A 38 29.75 -7.12 -12.81
C GLY A 38 28.94 -5.82 -12.89
N ALA A 39 28.16 -5.50 -11.85
CA ALA A 39 27.40 -4.26 -11.79
C ALA A 39 28.34 -3.03 -11.71
N LYS A 40 27.81 -1.88 -12.15
CA LYS A 40 28.50 -0.58 -12.06
C LYS A 40 27.77 0.33 -11.09
N PHE A 41 28.55 1.09 -10.32
CA PHE A 41 28.03 2.06 -9.36
C PHE A 41 28.16 3.51 -9.88
N PRO A 42 27.26 4.42 -9.45
CA PRO A 42 26.13 4.15 -8.56
C PRO A 42 24.97 3.48 -9.29
N VAL A 43 24.22 2.63 -8.57
CA VAL A 43 22.96 2.05 -9.03
C VAL A 43 21.98 3.19 -9.28
N LYS A 44 21.41 3.24 -10.50
CA LYS A 44 20.47 4.28 -10.89
C LYS A 44 19.06 3.87 -10.49
N ILE A 45 18.40 4.70 -9.70
CA ILE A 45 17.04 4.49 -9.23
C ILE A 45 16.16 5.56 -9.87
N LEU A 46 15.30 5.18 -10.81
CA LEU A 46 14.31 6.09 -11.40
C LEU A 46 13.03 6.08 -10.56
N MET A 47 12.54 7.26 -10.18
CA MET A 47 11.32 7.40 -9.39
C MET A 47 10.37 8.44 -9.99
N PRO A 48 9.42 8.02 -10.84
CA PRO A 48 8.43 8.92 -11.39
C PRO A 48 7.36 9.30 -10.36
N TYR A 49 6.81 10.51 -10.49
CA TYR A 49 5.69 10.97 -9.68
C TYR A 49 4.73 11.85 -10.48
N ASN A 50 3.46 11.87 -10.07
CA ASN A 50 2.44 12.69 -10.70
C ASN A 50 2.44 14.10 -10.10
N THR A 51 2.64 15.12 -10.94
CA THR A 51 2.74 16.52 -10.52
C THR A 51 1.42 17.13 -10.05
N ASN A 52 0.28 16.43 -10.18
CA ASN A 52 -0.98 16.87 -9.56
C ASN A 52 -0.96 16.80 -8.02
N SER A 53 -0.01 16.08 -7.43
CA SER A 53 0.09 15.88 -5.99
C SER A 53 1.39 16.47 -5.45
N THR A 54 1.26 17.58 -4.73
CA THR A 54 2.39 18.16 -3.98
C THR A 54 2.91 17.21 -2.91
N SER A 55 2.03 16.42 -2.27
CA SER A 55 2.45 15.41 -1.27
C SER A 55 3.38 14.38 -1.90
N TRP A 56 3.00 13.85 -3.07
CA TRP A 56 3.82 12.85 -3.76
C TRP A 56 5.19 13.43 -4.17
N ALA A 57 5.23 14.66 -4.68
CA ALA A 57 6.50 15.32 -4.99
C ALA A 57 7.41 15.43 -3.75
N ASN A 58 6.84 15.80 -2.60
CA ASN A 58 7.58 15.91 -1.35
C ASN A 58 8.03 14.54 -0.82
N GLU A 59 7.17 13.52 -0.85
CA GLU A 59 7.49 12.14 -0.45
C GLU A 59 8.66 11.58 -1.28
N ALA A 60 8.61 11.76 -2.61
CA ALA A 60 9.68 11.35 -3.51
C ALA A 60 11.02 12.06 -3.19
N GLN A 61 10.95 13.36 -2.84
CA GLN A 61 12.12 14.14 -2.43
C GLN A 61 12.73 13.65 -1.11
N VAL A 62 11.88 13.33 -0.11
CA VAL A 62 12.32 12.78 1.18
C VAL A 62 12.98 11.42 0.98
N LEU A 63 12.37 10.53 0.20
CA LEU A 63 12.94 9.20 -0.08
C LEU A 63 14.31 9.32 -0.75
N LYS A 64 14.45 10.17 -1.78
CA LYS A 64 15.74 10.44 -2.43
C LYS A 64 16.78 10.92 -1.42
N GLN A 65 16.43 11.91 -0.59
CA GLN A 65 17.36 12.43 0.41
C GLN A 65 17.77 11.36 1.42
N GLN A 66 16.84 10.58 1.94
CA GLN A 66 17.12 9.53 2.92
C GLN A 66 18.03 8.44 2.34
N LEU A 67 17.74 7.93 1.12
CA LEU A 67 18.59 6.94 0.47
C LEU A 67 19.99 7.47 0.20
N GLU A 68 20.12 8.64 -0.43
CA GLU A 68 21.44 9.16 -0.83
C GLU A 68 22.29 9.63 0.36
N SER A 69 21.68 10.19 1.41
CA SER A 69 22.41 10.58 2.62
C SER A 69 22.83 9.39 3.49
N THR A 70 22.02 8.34 3.54
CA THR A 70 22.30 7.14 4.35
C THR A 70 23.30 6.23 3.64
N LEU A 71 23.07 5.99 2.36
CA LEU A 71 23.79 5.00 1.56
C LEU A 71 24.90 5.61 0.70
N GLY A 72 24.96 6.93 0.52
CA GLY A 72 25.98 7.59 -0.29
C GLY A 72 25.66 7.60 -1.80
N THR A 73 25.93 8.73 -2.43
CA THR A 73 25.70 8.97 -3.87
C THR A 73 26.68 8.24 -4.79
N ASP A 74 27.78 7.73 -4.22
CA ASP A 74 28.74 6.84 -4.87
C ASP A 74 28.17 5.43 -5.08
N TYR A 75 27.19 5.02 -4.26
CA TYR A 75 26.55 3.71 -4.31
C TYR A 75 25.18 3.73 -4.98
N VAL A 76 24.31 4.68 -4.61
CA VAL A 76 22.97 4.84 -5.20
C VAL A 76 22.75 6.26 -5.69
N GLN A 77 22.08 6.41 -6.83
CA GLN A 77 21.65 7.71 -7.35
C GLN A 77 20.18 7.66 -7.72
N CYS A 78 19.36 8.44 -7.02
CA CYS A 78 17.93 8.56 -7.28
C CYS A 78 17.65 9.70 -8.25
N THR A 79 16.90 9.44 -9.32
CA THR A 79 16.41 10.44 -10.26
C THR A 79 14.91 10.55 -10.11
N LEU A 80 14.44 11.72 -9.66
CA LEU A 80 13.02 12.03 -9.60
C LEU A 80 12.55 12.44 -11.00
N LEU A 81 11.46 11.85 -11.47
CA LEU A 81 10.94 12.14 -12.79
C LEU A 81 9.50 12.71 -12.69
N PRO A 82 9.33 14.04 -12.76
CA PRO A 82 8.00 14.63 -12.76
C PRO A 82 7.25 14.29 -14.04
N HIS A 83 5.99 13.90 -13.90
CA HIS A 83 5.08 13.70 -15.03
C HIS A 83 3.77 14.45 -14.83
N ALA A 84 3.29 15.06 -15.90
CA ALA A 84 1.96 15.62 -15.94
C ALA A 84 0.90 14.52 -15.71
N PRO A 85 -0.30 14.87 -15.19
CA PRO A 85 -1.32 13.87 -14.85
C PRO A 85 -1.83 13.13 -16.08
N THR A 86 -1.96 13.85 -17.20
CA THR A 86 -2.34 13.30 -18.49
C THR A 86 -1.29 12.30 -18.98
N GLY A 87 -1.70 11.05 -19.20
CA GLY A 87 -0.82 9.99 -19.69
C GLY A 87 0.16 9.44 -18.66
N PHE A 88 0.11 9.89 -17.39
CA PHE A 88 1.01 9.45 -16.33
C PHE A 88 1.03 7.92 -16.18
N LEU A 89 -0.16 7.32 -16.08
CA LEU A 89 -0.30 5.88 -15.82
C LEU A 89 0.28 5.05 -16.95
N ASP A 90 -0.03 5.39 -18.21
CA ASP A 90 0.41 4.63 -19.36
C ASP A 90 1.90 4.85 -19.64
N GLY A 91 2.42 6.06 -19.44
CA GLY A 91 3.83 6.38 -19.67
C GLY A 91 4.80 5.91 -18.58
N THR A 92 4.30 5.68 -17.36
CA THR A 92 5.13 5.29 -16.21
C THR A 92 4.69 3.95 -15.64
N ARG A 93 3.59 3.93 -14.90
CA ARG A 93 3.16 2.83 -14.05
C ARG A 93 2.86 1.55 -14.82
N ARG A 94 2.01 1.63 -15.84
CA ARG A 94 1.62 0.48 -16.67
C ARG A 94 2.69 0.02 -17.63
N ALA A 95 3.60 0.92 -18.00
CA ALA A 95 4.76 0.61 -18.81
C ALA A 95 5.90 -0.06 -18.03
N GLY A 96 5.86 -0.07 -16.68
CA GLY A 96 6.98 -0.55 -15.88
C GLY A 96 8.20 0.38 -15.88
N ASN A 97 8.02 1.65 -16.22
CA ASN A 97 9.12 2.63 -16.36
C ASN A 97 9.48 3.27 -15.01
N TYR A 98 9.90 2.46 -14.04
CA TYR A 98 10.32 2.92 -12.71
C TYR A 98 11.23 1.89 -12.03
N SER A 99 12.06 2.35 -11.10
CA SER A 99 12.77 1.50 -10.14
C SER A 99 12.02 1.50 -8.80
N PHE A 100 11.66 2.69 -8.32
CA PHE A 100 10.71 2.88 -7.22
C PHE A 100 9.54 3.72 -7.68
N MET A 101 8.36 3.46 -7.13
CA MET A 101 7.20 4.29 -7.36
C MET A 101 6.24 4.14 -6.19
N GLN A 102 5.64 5.25 -5.78
CA GLN A 102 4.48 5.18 -4.91
C GLN A 102 3.30 4.55 -5.69
N VAL A 103 2.77 3.51 -5.08
CA VAL A 103 1.57 2.81 -5.50
C VAL A 103 0.64 2.70 -4.29
N ASN A 104 -0.64 2.48 -4.55
CA ASN A 104 -1.66 2.38 -3.52
C ASN A 104 -2.72 1.37 -3.92
N TRP A 105 -3.45 0.92 -2.89
CA TRP A 105 -4.66 0.14 -3.04
C TRP A 105 -5.55 0.41 -1.82
N GLY A 106 -6.86 0.35 -2.01
CA GLY A 106 -7.85 0.45 -0.95
C GLY A 106 -8.61 -0.88 -0.84
N PRO A 107 -9.16 -1.24 0.33
CA PRO A 107 -9.86 -2.50 0.46
C PRO A 107 -11.20 -2.44 -0.27
N ASP A 108 -11.46 -3.35 -1.19
CA ASP A 108 -12.76 -3.45 -1.86
C ASP A 108 -13.83 -4.09 -0.97
N TYR A 109 -13.41 -4.96 -0.06
CA TYR A 109 -14.24 -5.66 0.91
C TYR A 109 -13.47 -6.02 2.19
N ALA A 110 -14.18 -6.40 3.26
CA ALA A 110 -13.58 -6.69 4.58
C ALA A 110 -12.92 -8.08 4.67
N ASP A 111 -11.92 -8.33 3.83
CA ASP A 111 -11.06 -9.52 3.89
C ASP A 111 -9.63 -9.15 3.46
N PRO A 112 -8.57 -9.68 4.10
CA PRO A 112 -7.19 -9.38 3.71
C PRO A 112 -6.87 -9.69 2.25
N GLN A 113 -7.58 -10.63 1.61
CA GLN A 113 -7.36 -11.00 0.22
C GLN A 113 -7.36 -9.80 -0.73
N THR A 114 -8.21 -8.79 -0.50
CA THR A 114 -8.34 -7.63 -1.39
C THR A 114 -7.00 -6.90 -1.60
N TYR A 115 -6.09 -6.94 -0.62
CA TYR A 115 -4.77 -6.33 -0.73
C TYR A 115 -3.77 -7.15 -1.55
N THR A 116 -4.11 -8.38 -1.94
CA THR A 116 -3.29 -9.23 -2.82
C THR A 116 -3.53 -8.95 -4.31
N ASP A 117 -4.69 -8.37 -4.68
CA ASP A 117 -5.08 -8.10 -6.06
C ASP A 117 -4.03 -7.28 -6.86
N PRO A 118 -3.40 -6.24 -6.29
CA PRO A 118 -2.32 -5.48 -6.94
C PRO A 118 -1.10 -6.30 -7.36
N PHE A 119 -0.95 -7.51 -6.83
CA PHE A 119 0.26 -8.35 -6.96
C PHE A 119 0.01 -9.62 -7.75
N THR A 120 -1.21 -9.82 -8.26
CA THR A 120 -1.55 -10.92 -9.16
C THR A 120 -0.75 -10.88 -10.46
N ARG A 121 -0.67 -12.02 -11.17
CA ARG A 121 0.00 -12.08 -12.48
C ARG A 121 -0.62 -11.14 -13.52
N THR A 122 -1.93 -10.91 -13.40
CA THR A 122 -2.70 -9.98 -14.24
C THR A 122 -2.51 -8.52 -13.87
N SER A 123 -1.88 -8.22 -12.73
CA SER A 123 -1.54 -6.85 -12.35
C SER A 123 -0.67 -6.20 -13.42
N ASN A 124 -0.99 -4.94 -13.70
CA ASN A 124 -0.31 -4.12 -14.68
C ASN A 124 0.55 -3.03 -14.05
N TYR A 125 0.87 -3.08 -12.75
CA TYR A 125 1.61 -1.98 -12.13
C TYR A 125 2.56 -2.29 -10.97
N ASN A 126 2.68 -3.53 -10.48
CA ASN A 126 3.70 -3.90 -9.48
C ASN A 126 4.66 -5.00 -9.96
N PHE A 127 4.29 -5.73 -11.01
CA PHE A 127 5.10 -6.75 -11.68
C PHE A 127 5.93 -7.73 -10.80
N PRO A 128 5.47 -8.19 -9.63
CA PRO A 128 6.26 -9.10 -8.78
C PRO A 128 6.54 -10.44 -9.48
N LYS A 129 5.69 -10.83 -10.44
CA LYS A 129 5.90 -11.97 -11.35
C LYS A 129 7.21 -11.93 -12.15
N ASN A 130 7.86 -10.78 -12.26
CA ASN A 130 9.12 -10.62 -12.98
C ASN A 130 10.34 -10.87 -12.08
N ALA A 131 10.15 -11.12 -10.78
CA ALA A 131 11.23 -11.46 -9.86
C ALA A 131 11.97 -12.72 -10.34
N THR A 132 13.29 -12.70 -10.19
CA THR A 132 14.17 -13.79 -10.65
C THR A 132 14.82 -14.54 -9.49
N GLU A 133 14.68 -13.99 -8.28
CA GLU A 133 15.15 -14.54 -7.03
C GLU A 133 14.47 -15.87 -6.73
N VAL A 134 15.17 -16.73 -6.00
CA VAL A 134 14.68 -18.02 -5.59
C VAL A 134 14.73 -18.16 -4.07
N THR A 135 13.78 -18.89 -3.51
CA THR A 135 13.79 -19.32 -2.12
C THR A 135 14.93 -20.32 -1.87
N ALA A 136 15.19 -20.64 -0.59
CA ALA A 136 16.30 -21.54 -0.22
C ALA A 136 16.19 -22.96 -0.83
N ASP A 137 14.98 -23.41 -1.14
CA ASP A 137 14.67 -24.66 -1.83
C ASP A 137 14.66 -24.54 -3.37
N GLY A 138 15.05 -23.38 -3.91
CA GLY A 138 15.23 -23.15 -5.35
C GLY A 138 13.96 -22.81 -6.13
N LYS A 139 12.82 -22.59 -5.45
CA LYS A 139 11.58 -22.15 -6.09
C LYS A 139 11.65 -20.65 -6.40
N ASN A 140 11.09 -20.21 -7.53
CA ASN A 140 10.96 -18.77 -7.79
C ASN A 140 10.19 -18.11 -6.64
N ILE A 141 10.69 -16.97 -6.18
CA ILE A 141 10.18 -16.33 -4.96
C ILE A 141 8.73 -15.85 -5.10
N TYR A 142 8.32 -15.43 -6.30
CA TYR A 142 6.95 -15.03 -6.55
C TYR A 142 6.01 -16.23 -6.61
N ASP A 143 6.44 -17.34 -7.21
CA ASP A 143 5.66 -18.59 -7.23
C ASP A 143 5.46 -19.13 -5.80
N ALA A 144 6.41 -18.91 -4.89
CA ALA A 144 6.29 -19.26 -3.49
C ALA A 144 5.26 -18.37 -2.77
N TYR A 145 5.31 -17.05 -2.98
CA TYR A 145 4.30 -16.11 -2.48
C TYR A 145 2.89 -16.43 -3.02
N GLU A 146 2.75 -16.65 -4.33
CA GLU A 146 1.47 -16.93 -4.97
C GLU A 146 0.84 -18.23 -4.42
N ALA A 147 1.65 -19.23 -4.08
CA ALA A 147 1.16 -20.45 -3.45
C ALA A 147 0.56 -20.19 -2.06
N LEU A 148 1.20 -19.35 -1.23
CA LEU A 148 0.68 -18.96 0.08
C LEU A 148 -0.66 -18.20 -0.05
N VAL A 149 -0.75 -17.28 -1.00
CA VAL A 149 -1.99 -16.53 -1.28
C VAL A 149 -3.11 -17.49 -1.72
N ASN A 150 -2.83 -18.42 -2.63
CA ASN A 150 -3.83 -19.38 -3.11
C ASN A 150 -4.30 -20.34 -2.01
N GLU A 151 -3.40 -20.77 -1.12
CA GLU A 151 -3.75 -21.55 0.06
C GLU A 151 -4.69 -20.76 1.00
N ALA A 152 -4.35 -19.49 1.27
CA ALA A 152 -5.19 -18.59 2.07
C ALA A 152 -6.57 -18.37 1.43
N ILE A 153 -6.64 -18.20 0.11
CA ILE A 153 -7.90 -18.04 -0.63
C ILE A 153 -8.78 -19.29 -0.50
N ALA A 154 -8.18 -20.49 -0.56
CA ALA A 154 -8.89 -21.76 -0.49
C ALA A 154 -9.49 -22.05 0.89
N GLU A 155 -8.98 -21.43 1.96
CA GLU A 155 -9.59 -21.50 3.29
C GLU A 155 -10.83 -20.58 3.36
N THR A 156 -12.01 -21.19 3.32
CA THR A 156 -13.31 -20.50 3.33
C THR A 156 -14.14 -20.74 4.58
N ASN A 157 -13.71 -21.64 5.47
CA ASN A 157 -14.52 -22.15 6.57
C ASN A 157 -14.01 -21.69 7.94
N ASP A 158 -12.69 -21.53 8.11
CA ASP A 158 -12.05 -21.03 9.32
C ASP A 158 -11.41 -19.65 9.08
N LEU A 159 -12.09 -18.62 9.58
CA LEU A 159 -11.64 -17.24 9.43
C LEU A 159 -10.31 -16.96 10.14
N ALA A 160 -10.05 -17.58 11.29
CA ALA A 160 -8.80 -17.39 12.01
C ALA A 160 -7.65 -18.00 11.22
N LYS A 161 -7.84 -19.22 10.71
CA LYS A 161 -6.84 -19.89 9.87
C LYS A 161 -6.59 -19.14 8.57
N ARG A 162 -7.65 -18.66 7.89
CA ARG A 162 -7.54 -17.81 6.70
C ARG A 162 -6.66 -16.59 6.96
N TYR A 163 -6.86 -15.91 8.08
CA TYR A 163 -6.09 -14.72 8.44
C TYR A 163 -4.64 -15.06 8.78
N GLU A 164 -4.38 -16.19 9.44
CA GLU A 164 -3.00 -16.65 9.65
C GLU A 164 -2.27 -16.92 8.33
N LEU A 165 -2.94 -17.56 7.36
CA LEU A 165 -2.37 -17.84 6.04
C LEU A 165 -2.07 -16.56 5.25
N PHE A 166 -2.99 -15.57 5.25
CA PHE A 166 -2.71 -14.27 4.63
C PHE A 166 -1.60 -13.49 5.35
N ALA A 167 -1.55 -13.56 6.68
CA ALA A 167 -0.48 -12.93 7.44
C ALA A 167 0.89 -13.52 7.10
N GLU A 168 0.96 -14.83 6.82
CA GLU A 168 2.18 -15.47 6.34
C GLU A 168 2.56 -15.02 4.92
N ALA A 169 1.59 -14.95 4.00
CA ALA A 169 1.83 -14.44 2.65
C ALA A 169 2.33 -12.99 2.65
N GLU A 170 1.68 -12.11 3.42
CA GLU A 170 2.08 -10.69 3.52
C GLU A 170 3.45 -10.52 4.19
N ALA A 171 3.74 -11.28 5.24
CA ALA A 171 5.06 -11.27 5.87
C ALA A 171 6.17 -11.63 4.88
N MET A 172 5.99 -12.71 4.10
CA MET A 172 6.95 -13.08 3.05
C MET A 172 7.15 -11.94 2.05
N PHE A 173 6.08 -11.25 1.69
CA PHE A 173 6.13 -10.16 0.71
C PHE A 173 6.92 -8.94 1.22
N ILE A 174 6.73 -8.57 2.49
CA ILE A 174 7.45 -7.48 3.16
C ILE A 174 8.92 -7.85 3.40
N GLU A 175 9.18 -9.05 3.93
CA GLU A 175 10.53 -9.52 4.27
C GLU A 175 11.45 -9.63 3.04
N ASN A 176 10.88 -9.88 1.86
CA ASN A 176 11.59 -9.93 0.58
C ASN A 176 11.55 -8.61 -0.19
N ALA A 177 11.09 -7.52 0.45
CA ALA A 177 11.09 -6.16 -0.09
C ALA A 177 10.40 -5.99 -1.46
N PHE A 178 9.40 -6.82 -1.77
CA PHE A 178 8.53 -6.60 -2.94
C PHE A 178 7.77 -5.27 -2.83
N VAL A 179 7.43 -4.89 -1.60
CA VAL A 179 6.85 -3.61 -1.24
C VAL A 179 7.52 -3.07 0.01
N VAL A 180 7.53 -1.75 0.12
CA VAL A 180 7.97 -1.04 1.33
C VAL A 180 6.77 -0.22 1.83
N PRO A 181 5.94 -0.76 2.74
CA PRO A 181 4.83 -0.02 3.30
C PRO A 181 5.37 1.14 4.14
N TYR A 182 4.85 2.36 3.93
CA TYR A 182 5.35 3.54 4.66
C TYR A 182 4.25 4.47 5.18
N PHE A 183 3.00 4.35 4.71
CA PHE A 183 1.86 5.05 5.28
C PHE A 183 0.53 4.41 4.89
N VAL A 184 -0.51 4.72 5.66
CA VAL A 184 -1.91 4.50 5.29
C VAL A 184 -2.56 5.88 5.19
N SER A 185 -3.26 6.17 4.10
CA SER A 185 -3.95 7.45 3.96
C SER A 185 -5.16 7.51 4.89
N GLY A 186 -5.19 8.48 5.81
CA GLY A 186 -6.27 8.68 6.79
C GLY A 186 -7.28 9.78 6.43
N GLY A 187 -7.25 10.29 5.20
CA GLY A 187 -8.00 11.49 4.81
C GLY A 187 -7.43 12.77 5.47
N GLY A 188 -8.12 13.88 5.25
CA GLY A 188 -7.75 15.19 5.81
C GLY A 188 -8.98 16.07 6.03
N TYR A 189 -8.78 17.26 6.61
CA TYR A 189 -9.85 18.23 6.79
C TYR A 189 -10.45 18.61 5.43
N THR A 190 -11.77 18.43 5.30
CA THR A 190 -12.50 18.70 4.06
C THR A 190 -13.61 19.70 4.34
N ALA A 191 -13.70 20.74 3.51
CA ALA A 191 -14.85 21.63 3.47
C ALA A 191 -15.70 21.27 2.26
N THR A 192 -16.94 20.81 2.49
CA THR A 192 -17.85 20.40 1.42
C THR A 192 -19.27 20.87 1.69
N ARG A 193 -20.02 21.14 0.61
CA ARG A 193 -21.47 21.35 0.68
C ARG A 193 -22.26 20.04 0.60
N VAL A 194 -21.60 18.91 0.37
CA VAL A 194 -22.26 17.60 0.37
C VAL A 194 -22.54 17.18 1.81
N HIS A 195 -23.76 16.74 2.13
CA HIS A 195 -24.05 16.19 3.45
C HIS A 195 -23.29 14.86 3.65
N PRO A 196 -22.32 14.77 4.58
CA PRO A 196 -21.38 13.64 4.65
C PRO A 196 -22.05 12.31 5.04
N PHE A 197 -23.18 12.37 5.75
CA PHE A 197 -23.88 11.19 6.27
C PHE A 197 -25.10 10.74 5.44
N GLU A 198 -25.37 11.37 4.27
CA GLU A 198 -26.45 10.94 3.37
C GLU A 198 -25.96 10.03 2.22
N ALA A 199 -24.64 9.95 2.03
CA ALA A 199 -24.03 9.05 1.06
C ALA A 199 -24.28 7.58 1.42
N PRO A 200 -24.40 6.67 0.44
CA PRO A 200 -24.30 5.24 0.70
C PRO A 200 -23.00 4.92 1.45
N PHE A 201 -23.11 4.33 2.63
CA PHE A 201 -21.97 4.01 3.47
C PHE A 201 -21.54 2.56 3.32
N SER A 202 -20.23 2.36 3.13
CA SER A 202 -19.53 1.09 3.32
C SER A 202 -18.16 1.40 3.92
N PRO A 203 -17.68 0.61 4.91
CA PRO A 203 -16.34 0.82 5.49
C PRO A 203 -15.20 0.40 4.56
N PHE A 204 -15.53 -0.16 3.39
CA PHE A 204 -14.64 -0.59 2.33
C PHE A 204 -15.25 -0.31 0.96
N GLY A 205 -14.41 -0.31 -0.06
CA GLY A 205 -14.75 0.00 -1.43
C GLY A 205 -15.09 1.47 -1.64
N ILE A 206 -15.70 1.75 -2.78
CA ILE A 206 -15.94 3.11 -3.29
C ILE A 206 -17.37 3.61 -3.07
N SER A 207 -18.08 3.09 -2.06
CA SER A 207 -19.49 3.46 -1.84
C SER A 207 -19.68 4.95 -1.57
N SER A 208 -18.71 5.56 -0.87
CA SER A 208 -18.66 7.00 -0.59
C SER A 208 -18.46 7.86 -1.83
N GLU A 209 -18.00 7.30 -2.96
CA GLU A 209 -17.85 8.01 -4.23
C GLU A 209 -19.17 8.12 -5.02
N ARG A 210 -20.26 7.53 -4.50
CA ARG A 210 -21.57 7.54 -5.16
C ARG A 210 -22.40 8.75 -4.74
N TRP A 211 -22.96 9.44 -5.73
CA TRP A 211 -23.79 10.65 -5.53
C TRP A 211 -25.28 10.38 -5.28
N LYS A 212 -25.74 9.14 -5.47
CA LYS A 212 -27.17 8.81 -5.37
C LYS A 212 -27.67 9.03 -3.94
N GLY A 213 -28.71 9.84 -3.80
CA GLY A 213 -29.36 10.13 -2.51
C GLY A 213 -28.74 11.27 -1.71
N GLN A 214 -27.61 11.82 -2.16
CA GLN A 214 -26.96 12.94 -1.49
C GLN A 214 -27.64 14.27 -1.79
N LYS A 215 -27.67 15.17 -0.81
CA LYS A 215 -28.09 16.56 -0.98
C LYS A 215 -26.95 17.54 -0.76
N LEU A 216 -27.13 18.72 -1.32
CA LEU A 216 -26.27 19.88 -1.06
C LEU A 216 -26.85 20.71 0.09
N LEU A 217 -25.98 21.03 1.04
CA LEU A 217 -26.17 22.00 2.09
C LEU A 217 -25.99 23.42 1.55
N ALA A 218 -26.69 24.38 2.14
CA ALA A 218 -26.51 25.81 1.82
C ALA A 218 -25.11 26.32 2.17
N LYS A 219 -24.54 25.82 3.27
CA LYS A 219 -23.16 26.06 3.73
C LYS A 219 -22.54 24.76 4.25
N PRO A 220 -21.21 24.60 4.21
CA PRO A 220 -20.54 23.47 4.85
C PRO A 220 -20.85 23.40 6.35
N MET A 221 -20.86 22.19 6.90
CA MET A 221 -20.91 21.96 8.35
C MET A 221 -19.62 22.45 9.00
N ASN A 222 -19.72 23.09 10.16
CA ASN A 222 -18.60 23.26 11.07
C ASN A 222 -18.34 21.96 11.88
N THR A 223 -17.29 21.96 12.70
CA THR A 223 -16.88 20.79 13.50
C THR A 223 -17.98 20.30 14.46
N GLU A 224 -18.69 21.20 15.13
CA GLU A 224 -19.77 20.85 16.06
C GLU A 224 -20.97 20.27 15.32
N GLU A 225 -21.41 20.94 14.25
CA GLU A 225 -22.50 20.48 13.37
C GLU A 225 -22.19 19.09 12.79
N PHE A 226 -20.94 18.84 12.40
CA PHE A 226 -20.50 17.53 11.89
C PHE A 226 -20.59 16.44 12.97
N TYR A 227 -20.08 16.68 14.18
CA TYR A 227 -20.08 15.66 15.22
C TYR A 227 -21.47 15.34 15.74
N GLU A 228 -22.38 16.32 15.80
CA GLU A 228 -23.78 16.05 16.13
C GLU A 228 -24.46 15.20 15.04
N ALA A 229 -24.30 15.57 13.78
CA ALA A 229 -24.83 14.78 12.66
C ALA A 229 -24.23 13.36 12.61
N GLN A 230 -22.95 13.20 12.98
CA GLN A 230 -22.29 11.88 13.09
C GLN A 230 -22.94 11.00 14.14
N LYS A 231 -23.22 11.55 15.33
CA LYS A 231 -23.87 10.82 16.42
C LYS A 231 -25.27 10.35 16.02
N GLU A 232 -26.05 11.24 15.41
CA GLU A 232 -27.39 10.91 14.91
C GLU A 232 -27.34 9.79 13.87
N TRP A 233 -26.44 9.91 12.89
CA TRP A 233 -26.26 8.90 11.86
C TRP A 233 -25.82 7.55 12.42
N GLN A 234 -24.88 7.54 13.37
CA GLN A 234 -24.40 6.31 14.01
C GLN A 234 -25.52 5.61 14.78
N ALA A 235 -26.33 6.37 15.54
CA ALA A 235 -27.47 5.82 16.27
C ALA A 235 -28.52 5.22 15.32
N ALA A 236 -28.83 5.90 14.21
CA ALA A 236 -29.75 5.41 13.19
C ALA A 236 -29.23 4.13 12.52
N ARG A 237 -27.93 4.10 12.17
CA ARG A 237 -27.27 2.93 11.60
C ARG A 237 -27.29 1.73 12.53
N ASP A 238 -26.95 1.92 13.81
CA ASP A 238 -26.93 0.83 14.79
C ASP A 238 -28.32 0.25 15.03
N LYS A 239 -29.35 1.10 15.00
CA LYS A 239 -30.75 0.66 15.05
C LYS A 239 -31.11 -0.18 13.81
N ALA A 240 -30.81 0.32 12.61
CA ALA A 240 -31.10 -0.39 11.35
C ALA A 240 -30.39 -1.75 11.27
N LEU A 241 -29.14 -1.85 11.72
CA LEU A 241 -28.40 -3.11 11.78
C LEU A 241 -29.04 -4.13 12.72
N LYS A 242 -29.54 -3.69 13.88
CA LYS A 242 -30.25 -4.58 14.82
C LYS A 242 -31.59 -5.07 14.24
N GLU A 243 -32.26 -4.26 13.44
CA GLU A 243 -33.51 -4.62 12.77
C GLU A 243 -33.28 -5.60 11.61
N ALA A 244 -32.17 -5.47 10.87
CA ALA A 244 -31.84 -6.33 9.73
C ALA A 244 -31.40 -7.76 10.10
N VAL A 245 -31.05 -8.00 11.37
CA VAL A 245 -30.61 -9.32 11.88
C VAL A 245 -31.81 -10.16 12.40
N LYS A 246 -33.02 -9.60 12.41
CA LYS A 246 -34.27 -10.30 12.75
C LYS A 246 -34.90 -10.93 11.51
#